data_AF-F5VXJ6-F1
#
_entry.id   AF-F5VXJ6-F1
#
_cell.length_a   1.000
_cell.length_b   1.000
_cell.length_c   1.000
_cell.angle_alpha   90.00
_cell.angle_beta   90.00
_cell.angle_gamma   90.00
#
_symmetry.space_group_name_H-M   'P 1'
#
loop_
_entity.id
_entity.type
_entity.pdbx_description
1 polymer ?
#
loop_
_entity_poly.entity_id
_entity_poly.type
_entity_poly.pdbx_seq_one_letter_code
_entity_poly.pdbx_strand_id
1 'polypeptide(L)'
;MLKWEDLPVEMQSSEVESYYQLVSKRKGSLIFKRCLDWVLALFLLLLTSPIFLILSLWIKLDSKGPVIYKQERVTQYNRPFKIWKFRTMVTDADKKEV
;
A
#
# COMPACT_ATOMS: atom_id res chain seq x y z
N MET A 1 -9.38 13.15 -2.31
CA MET A 1 -8.52 14.10 -1.58
C MET A 1 -9.39 14.72 -0.51
N LEU A 2 -8.97 14.66 0.77
CA LEU A 2 -9.70 15.31 1.87
C LEU A 2 -9.70 16.83 1.65
N LYS A 3 -10.74 17.54 2.11
CA LYS A 3 -10.73 19.00 2.16
C LYS A 3 -9.67 19.45 3.17
N TRP A 4 -9.18 20.68 3.03
CA TRP A 4 -8.15 21.24 3.90
C TRP A 4 -8.55 21.17 5.39
N GLU A 5 -9.81 21.52 5.69
CA GLU A 5 -10.39 21.49 7.03
C GLU A 5 -10.41 20.09 7.67
N ASP A 6 -10.46 19.03 6.85
CA ASP A 6 -10.53 17.64 7.31
C ASP A 6 -9.15 16.97 7.45
N LEU A 7 -8.05 17.70 7.23
CA LEU A 7 -6.69 17.14 7.32
C LEU A 7 -6.26 16.96 8.79
N PRO A 8 -5.38 15.99 9.09
CA PRO A 8 -4.73 15.91 10.39
C PRO A 8 -4.05 17.23 10.75
N VAL A 9 -4.15 17.65 12.01
CA VAL A 9 -3.62 18.94 12.51
C VAL A 9 -2.12 19.08 12.20
N GLU A 10 -1.38 17.97 12.28
CA GLU A 10 0.05 17.86 11.92
C GLU A 10 0.37 18.32 10.48
N MET A 11 -0.60 18.19 9.57
CA MET A 11 -0.45 18.53 8.15
C MET A 11 -1.00 19.93 7.83
N GLN A 12 -1.67 20.62 8.75
CA GLN A 12 -2.26 21.96 8.55
C GLN A 12 -1.21 23.06 8.79
N SER A 13 -0.04 22.95 8.15
CA SER A 13 1.02 23.96 8.19
C SER A 13 0.95 24.88 6.97
N SER A 14 1.39 26.13 7.10
CA SER A 14 1.47 27.11 6.01
C SER A 14 2.33 26.63 4.83
N GLU A 15 3.35 25.82 5.11
CA GLU A 15 4.20 25.18 4.09
C GLU A 15 3.42 24.15 3.26
N VAL A 16 2.60 23.35 3.93
CA VAL A 16 1.80 22.28 3.32
C VAL A 16 0.61 22.87 2.56
N GLU A 17 0.07 24.00 3.01
CA GLU A 17 -1.05 24.68 2.36
C GLU A 17 -0.73 25.06 0.92
N SER A 18 0.44 25.66 0.71
CA SER A 18 0.92 26.06 -0.62
C SER A 18 0.98 24.86 -1.57
N TYR A 19 1.52 23.73 -1.10
CA TYR A 19 1.56 22.48 -1.87
C TYR A 19 0.16 21.89 -2.11
N TYR A 20 -0.68 21.87 -1.08
CA TYR A 20 -2.05 21.37 -1.16
C TYR A 20 -2.84 22.13 -2.22
N GLN A 21 -2.71 23.45 -2.27
CA GLN A 21 -3.38 24.28 -3.28
C GLN A 21 -2.91 23.93 -4.69
N LEU A 22 -1.61 23.73 -4.93
CA LEU A 22 -1.07 23.30 -6.24
C LEU A 22 -1.65 21.96 -6.70
N VAL A 23 -1.67 20.98 -5.81
CA VAL A 23 -2.21 19.63 -6.10
C VAL A 23 -3.73 19.67 -6.27
N SER A 24 -4.43 20.47 -5.47
CA SER A 24 -5.88 20.61 -5.51
C SER A 24 -6.40 21.22 -6.80
N LYS A 25 -5.59 22.03 -7.52
CA LYS A 25 -5.96 22.56 -8.84
C LYS A 25 -6.00 21.46 -9.92
N ARG A 26 -5.29 20.35 -9.72
CA ARG A 26 -5.20 19.24 -10.69
C ARG A 26 -6.13 18.07 -10.36
N LYS A 27 -7.35 18.33 -9.87
CA LYS A 27 -8.30 17.24 -9.46
C LYS A 27 -8.58 16.24 -10.57
N GLY A 28 -8.78 16.71 -11.81
CA GLY A 28 -9.06 15.83 -12.96
C GLY A 28 -7.93 14.84 -13.23
N SER A 29 -6.67 15.30 -13.18
CA SER A 29 -5.50 14.43 -13.34
C SER A 29 -5.38 13.39 -12.21
N LEU A 30 -5.73 13.76 -10.98
CA LEU A 30 -5.74 12.83 -9.85
C LEU A 30 -6.82 11.74 -9.99
N ILE A 31 -8.01 12.09 -10.48
CA ILE A 31 -9.08 11.13 -10.75
C ILE A 31 -8.65 10.17 -11.86
N PHE A 32 -8.11 10.68 -12.96
CA PHE A 32 -7.60 9.85 -14.05
C PHE A 32 -6.48 8.91 -13.58
N LYS A 33 -5.52 9.43 -12.79
CA LYS A 33 -4.47 8.61 -12.17
C LYS A 33 -5.07 7.49 -11.34
N ARG A 34 -6.12 7.77 -10.55
CA ARG A 34 -6.79 6.75 -9.72
C ARG A 34 -7.47 5.67 -10.55
N CYS A 35 -8.14 6.03 -11.65
CA CYS A 35 -8.72 5.06 -12.59
C CYS A 35 -7.63 4.21 -13.25
N LEU A 36 -6.55 4.84 -13.70
CA LEU A 36 -5.41 4.16 -14.31
C LEU A 36 -4.76 3.17 -13.33
N ASP A 37 -4.51 3.59 -12.09
CA ASP A 37 -3.94 2.74 -11.03
C ASP A 37 -4.80 1.49 -10.82
N TRP A 38 -6.14 1.61 -10.83
CA TRP A 38 -7.06 0.48 -10.70
C TRP A 38 -7.01 -0.48 -11.89
N VAL A 39 -7.06 0.06 -13.11
CA VAL A 39 -7.04 -0.74 -14.35
C VAL A 39 -5.71 -1.48 -14.47
N LEU A 40 -4.59 -0.80 -14.24
CA LEU A 40 -3.27 -1.41 -14.29
C LEU A 40 -3.08 -2.43 -13.17
N ALA A 41 -3.54 -2.16 -11.95
CA ALA A 41 -3.46 -3.11 -10.85
C ALA A 41 -4.24 -4.39 -11.16
N LEU A 42 -5.47 -4.29 -11.67
CA LEU A 42 -6.26 -5.46 -12.04
C LEU A 42 -5.62 -6.25 -13.18
N PHE A 43 -5.15 -5.55 -14.22
CA PHE A 43 -4.48 -6.18 -15.35
C PHE A 43 -3.21 -6.92 -14.92
N LEU A 44 -2.34 -6.27 -14.14
CA LEU A 44 -1.11 -6.89 -13.63
C LEU A 44 -1.42 -8.06 -12.69
N LEU A 45 -2.46 -7.96 -11.85
CA LEU A 45 -2.86 -9.05 -10.96
C LEU A 45 -3.27 -10.29 -11.75
N LEU A 46 -4.07 -10.12 -12.81
CA LEU A 46 -4.49 -11.23 -13.67
C LEU A 46 -3.31 -11.81 -14.47
N LEU A 47 -2.42 -10.96 -14.98
CA LEU A 47 -1.24 -11.40 -15.73
C LEU A 47 -0.24 -12.16 -14.85
N THR A 48 -0.05 -11.73 -13.60
CA THR A 48 0.92 -12.32 -12.65
C THR A 48 0.31 -13.38 -11.74
N SER A 49 -1.00 -13.63 -11.79
CA SER A 49 -1.67 -14.65 -10.98
C SER A 49 -1.08 -16.07 -11.12
N PRO A 50 -0.68 -16.58 -12.32
CA PRO A 50 -0.07 -17.91 -12.39
C PRO A 50 1.29 -17.96 -11.66
N ILE A 51 2.07 -16.89 -11.73
CA ILE A 51 3.37 -16.79 -11.05
C ILE A 51 3.17 -16.77 -9.54
N PHE A 52 2.18 -16.02 -9.05
CA PHE A 52 1.81 -15.98 -7.64
C PHE A 52 1.36 -17.33 -7.09
N LEU A 53 0.65 -18.13 -7.89
CA LEU A 53 0.28 -19.50 -7.50
C LEU A 53 1.51 -20.40 -7.35
N ILE A 54 2.43 -20.37 -8.31
CA ILE A 54 3.68 -21.15 -8.25
C ILE A 54 4.51 -20.75 -7.03
N LEU A 55 4.70 -19.45 -6.80
CA LEU A 55 5.41 -18.94 -5.62
C LEU A 55 4.72 -19.35 -4.32
N SER A 56 3.38 -19.33 -4.28
CA SER A 56 2.64 -19.73 -3.08
C SER A 56 2.84 -21.20 -2.72
N LEU A 57 2.91 -22.09 -3.71
CA LEU A 57 3.20 -23.51 -3.52
C LEU A 57 4.64 -23.70 -3.04
N TRP A 58 5.59 -23.00 -3.66
CA TRP A 58 7.00 -23.10 -3.29
C TRP A 58 7.25 -22.66 -1.84
N ILE A 59 6.71 -21.52 -1.43
CA ILE A 59 6.83 -21.01 -0.05
C ILE A 59 6.23 -21.98 0.97
N LYS A 60 5.11 -22.63 0.62
CA LYS A 60 4.43 -23.59 1.50
C LYS A 60 5.21 -24.91 1.66
N LEU A 61 5.98 -25.29 0.64
CA LEU A 61 6.88 -26.44 0.70
C LEU A 61 8.15 -26.14 1.48
N ASP A 62 8.66 -24.91 1.40
CA ASP A 62 9.90 -24.47 2.05
C ASP A 62 9.74 -24.30 3.58
N SER A 63 8.63 -23.71 4.05
CA SER A 63 8.41 -23.50 5.49
C SER A 63 6.95 -23.72 5.92
N LYS A 64 6.74 -24.28 7.13
CA LYS A 64 5.41 -24.44 7.72
C LYS A 64 4.86 -23.06 8.14
N GLY A 65 3.84 -22.57 7.44
CA GLY A 65 3.08 -21.37 7.86
C GLY A 65 2.34 -20.66 6.71
N PRO A 66 1.71 -19.51 6.99
CA PRO A 66 0.98 -18.75 5.96
C PRO A 66 1.92 -18.12 4.94
N VAL A 67 1.55 -18.22 3.66
CA VAL A 67 2.33 -17.73 2.50
C VAL A 67 2.47 -16.21 2.49
N ILE A 68 1.46 -15.49 2.98
CA ILE A 68 1.40 -14.03 2.94
C ILE A 68 1.69 -13.46 4.33
N TYR A 69 2.61 -12.51 4.38
CA TYR A 69 2.90 -11.69 5.54
C TYR A 69 2.18 -10.34 5.44
N LYS A 70 1.65 -9.86 6.58
CA LYS A 70 0.93 -8.59 6.69
C LYS A 70 1.78 -7.60 7.48
N GLN A 71 2.17 -6.49 6.86
CA GLN A 71 2.92 -5.42 7.52
C GLN A 71 2.04 -4.17 7.66
N GLU A 72 1.91 -3.63 8.87
CA GLU A 72 1.24 -2.34 9.08
C GLU A 72 2.18 -1.18 8.77
N ARG A 73 1.70 -0.22 7.98
CA ARG A 73 2.39 1.04 7.66
C ARG A 73 1.39 2.19 7.65
N VAL A 74 1.87 3.38 7.99
CA VAL A 74 1.08 4.62 7.89
C VAL A 74 1.10 5.10 6.44
N THR A 75 -0.07 5.49 5.92
CA THR A 75 -0.24 5.99 4.55
C THR A 75 -0.80 7.42 4.55
N GLN A 76 -1.33 7.86 3.40
CA GLN A 76 -1.86 9.20 3.22
C GLN A 76 -2.86 9.56 4.33
N TYR A 77 -2.70 10.76 4.91
CA TYR A 77 -3.53 11.29 5.99
C TYR A 77 -3.47 10.47 7.29
N ASN A 78 -2.29 9.94 7.60
CA ASN A 78 -2.04 9.17 8.81
C ASN A 78 -2.94 7.92 8.96
N ARG A 79 -3.40 7.35 7.83
CA ARG A 79 -4.27 6.17 7.85
C ARG A 79 -3.43 4.89 7.92
N PRO A 80 -3.70 3.98 8.85
CA PRO A 80 -3.03 2.70 8.89
C PRO A 80 -3.42 1.86 7.67
N PHE A 81 -2.45 1.26 7.01
CA PHE A 81 -2.61 0.40 5.86
C PHE A 81 -1.80 -0.87 6.03
N LYS A 82 -2.42 -2.01 5.66
CA LYS A 82 -1.78 -3.32 5.72
C LYS A 82 -1.23 -3.67 4.35
N ILE A 83 0.08 -3.78 4.25
CA ILE A 83 0.79 -4.25 3.06
C ILE A 83 0.83 -5.78 3.11
N TRP A 84 0.42 -6.40 2.01
CA TRP A 84 0.41 -7.85 1.81
C TRP A 84 1.59 -8.20 0.91
N LYS A 85 2.52 -9.02 1.41
CA LYS A 85 3.70 -9.45 0.66
C LYS A 85 3.93 -10.95 0.84
N PHE A 86 4.56 -11.58 -0.16
CA PHE A 86 5.03 -12.95 -0.01
C PHE A 86 6.05 -13.00 1.13
N ARG A 87 5.94 -14.05 1.94
CA ARG A 87 6.88 -14.32 3.00
C ARG A 87 8.24 -14.69 2.40
N THR A 88 9.27 -13.96 2.79
CA THR A 88 10.68 -14.28 2.48
C THR A 88 11.48 -14.67 3.73
N MET A 89 10.98 -14.36 4.93
CA MET A 89 11.62 -14.69 6.21
C MET A 89 10.87 -15.80 6.94
N VAL A 90 11.57 -16.54 7.80
CA VAL A 90 11.01 -17.62 8.64
C VAL A 90 9.90 -17.08 9.54
N THR A 91 8.91 -17.93 9.86
CA THR A 91 7.91 -17.66 10.91
C THR A 91 8.58 -17.15 12.19
N ASP A 92 8.03 -16.07 12.77
CA ASP A 92 8.49 -15.49 14.04
C ASP A 92 9.88 -14.81 14.04
N ALA A 93 10.40 -14.40 12.88
CA ALA A 93 11.62 -13.57 12.83
C ALA A 93 11.48 -12.26 13.64
N ASP A 94 10.31 -11.61 13.58
CA ASP A 94 10.01 -10.37 14.33
C ASP A 94 9.87 -10.59 15.85
N LYS A 95 9.72 -11.84 16.33
CA LYS A 95 9.62 -12.15 17.77
C LYS A 95 10.97 -12.40 18.44
N LYS A 96 12.08 -12.36 17.71
CA LYS A 96 13.42 -12.58 18.26
C LYS A 96 14.12 -11.31 18.74
N GLU A 97 13.48 -10.15 18.69
CA GLU A 97 13.95 -8.96 19.41
C GLU A 97 13.38 -8.97 20.84
N VAL A 98 14.01 -9.76 21.71
CA VAL A 98 13.94 -9.62 23.18
C VAL A 98 15.35 -9.62 23.72
#